data_AF-A0A6A7LV05-F1
#
_entry.id   AF-A0A6A7LV05-F1
#
_cell.length_a   1.000
_cell.length_b   1.000
_cell.length_c   1.000
_cell.angle_alpha   90.00
_cell.angle_beta   90.00
_cell.angle_gamma   90.00
#
_symmetry.space_group_name_H-M   'P 1'
#
loop_
_entity.id
_entity.type
_entity.pdbx_description
1 polymer ?
#
loop_
_entity_poly.entity_id
_entity_poly.type
_entity_poly.pdbx_seq_one_letter_code
_entity_poly.pdbx_strand_id
1 'polypeptide(L)'
;MVSQEAGGGQMAAVFDQRFDVSARKFHQAMCVALVAMAFVVGLPAAPWLVALVGAVLLLGRFWWPADIFRQFAWRVLEPSGVLPRREAVEDHETRRFARVLGGGALIASAGLLWPGLDWVWVVVGAVAAMIFLDAAFDY
;
A
#
# COMPACT_ATOMS: atom_id res chain seq x y z
N MET A 1 18.99 35.19 30.75
CA MET A 1 19.24 34.89 29.32
C MET A 1 19.42 33.38 29.13
N VAL A 2 18.38 32.58 29.36
CA VAL A 2 18.30 31.17 28.92
C VAL A 2 16.82 30.82 28.88
N SER A 3 16.24 30.70 27.68
CA SER A 3 15.02 29.91 27.34
C SER A 3 14.46 30.38 25.99
N GLN A 4 15.15 30.08 24.88
CA GLN A 4 14.54 30.19 23.55
C GLN A 4 15.08 29.21 22.49
N GLU A 5 15.82 28.17 22.86
CA GLU A 5 16.38 27.22 21.87
C GLU A 5 15.65 25.87 21.80
N ALA A 6 14.74 25.56 22.74
CA ALA A 6 14.08 24.26 22.79
C ALA A 6 12.94 24.08 21.74
N GLY A 7 12.43 25.17 21.14
CA GLY A 7 11.31 25.10 20.20
C GLY A 7 11.70 24.85 18.74
N GLY A 8 12.87 25.32 18.31
CA GLY A 8 13.29 25.25 16.90
C GLY A 8 13.75 23.86 16.47
N GLY A 9 14.48 23.14 17.33
CA GLY A 9 14.99 21.79 17.03
C GLY A 9 13.88 20.73 16.95
N GLN A 10 12.82 20.88 17.74
CA GLN A 10 11.69 19.95 17.73
C GLN A 10 10.82 20.12 16.48
N MET A 11 10.63 21.36 16.01
CA MET A 11 9.89 21.64 14.78
C MET A 11 10.67 21.19 13.53
N ALA A 12 12.00 21.37 13.50
CA ALA A 12 12.86 20.84 12.44
C ALA A 12 12.86 19.30 12.39
N ALA A 13 12.82 18.62 13.56
CA ALA A 13 12.76 17.17 13.64
C ALA A 13 11.43 16.56 13.15
N VAL A 14 10.32 17.30 13.24
CA VAL A 14 9.02 16.86 12.70
C VAL A 14 9.02 16.84 11.16
N PHE A 15 9.84 17.67 10.50
CA PHE A 15 9.93 17.74 9.04
C PHE A 15 10.89 16.70 8.40
N ASP A 16 11.64 15.91 9.18
CA ASP A 16 12.54 14.84 8.67
C ASP A 16 12.10 13.45 9.18
N GLN A 17 10.80 13.19 9.20
CA GLN A 17 10.30 11.85 9.52
C GLN A 17 10.54 10.93 8.32
N ARG A 18 11.52 10.05 8.45
CA ARG A 18 11.90 9.10 7.39
C ARG A 18 11.13 7.80 7.51
N PHE A 19 10.65 7.29 6.39
CA PHE A 19 9.88 6.06 6.31
C PHE A 19 10.59 5.04 5.43
N ASP A 20 10.47 3.77 5.78
CA ASP A 20 10.97 2.66 4.97
C ASP A 20 10.18 2.51 3.67
N VAL A 21 10.82 2.94 2.58
CA VAL A 21 10.30 2.91 1.22
C VAL A 21 10.40 1.52 0.61
N SER A 22 11.42 0.74 0.97
CA SER A 22 11.65 -0.59 0.41
C SER A 22 10.51 -1.54 0.78
N ALA A 23 10.18 -1.60 2.08
CA ALA A 23 9.09 -2.46 2.55
C ALA A 23 7.72 -2.00 2.02
N ARG A 24 7.54 -0.69 1.82
CA ARG A 24 6.34 -0.12 1.21
C ARG A 24 6.20 -0.51 -0.26
N LYS A 25 7.25 -0.33 -1.07
CA LYS A 25 7.26 -0.71 -2.49
C LYS A 25 7.04 -2.20 -2.67
N PHE A 26 7.62 -3.02 -1.80
CA PHE A 26 7.36 -4.45 -1.77
C PHE A 26 5.89 -4.75 -1.52
N HIS A 27 5.27 -4.13 -0.51
CA HIS A 27 3.84 -4.29 -0.25
C HIS A 27 2.99 -3.91 -1.47
N GLN A 28 3.28 -2.77 -2.09
CA GLN A 28 2.55 -2.32 -3.28
C GLN A 28 2.73 -3.27 -4.47
N ALA A 29 3.96 -3.75 -4.71
CA ALA A 29 4.24 -4.73 -5.75
C ALA A 29 3.47 -6.03 -5.53
N MET A 30 3.37 -6.52 -4.29
CA MET A 30 2.56 -7.71 -3.97
C MET A 30 1.07 -7.48 -4.21
N CYS A 31 0.53 -6.31 -3.81
CA CYS A 31 -0.84 -5.94 -4.10
C CYS A 31 -1.13 -5.91 -5.61
N VAL A 32 -0.23 -5.30 -6.41
CA VAL A 32 -0.35 -5.27 -7.88
C VAL A 32 -0.27 -6.68 -8.46
N ALA A 33 0.66 -7.52 -7.99
CA ALA A 33 0.81 -8.89 -8.46
C ALA A 33 -0.45 -9.73 -8.18
N LEU A 34 -1.08 -9.56 -7.01
CA LEU A 34 -2.33 -10.24 -6.68
C LEU A 34 -3.50 -9.77 -7.53
N VAL A 35 -3.62 -8.47 -7.80
CA VAL A 35 -4.65 -7.96 -8.72
C VAL A 35 -4.41 -8.46 -10.14
N ALA A 36 -3.15 -8.46 -10.62
CA ALA A 36 -2.81 -9.02 -11.92
C ALA A 36 -3.16 -10.51 -12.00
N MET A 37 -2.91 -11.28 -10.93
CA MET A 37 -3.31 -12.68 -10.84
C MET A 37 -4.84 -12.82 -10.92
N ALA A 38 -5.62 -11.89 -10.33
CA ALA A 38 -7.07 -11.86 -10.46
C ALA A 38 -7.52 -11.77 -11.93
N PHE A 39 -6.86 -10.94 -12.75
CA PHE A 39 -7.13 -10.89 -14.20
C PHE A 39 -6.83 -12.21 -14.91
N VAL A 40 -5.75 -12.92 -14.51
CA VAL A 40 -5.36 -14.19 -15.13
C VAL A 40 -6.33 -15.33 -14.77
N VAL A 41 -6.75 -15.42 -13.51
CA VAL A 41 -7.62 -16.53 -13.04
C VAL A 41 -9.11 -16.30 -13.36
N GLY A 42 -9.53 -15.06 -13.60
CA GLY A 42 -10.88 -14.70 -13.99
C GLY A 42 -11.94 -14.87 -12.87
N LEU A 43 -13.22 -14.73 -13.25
CA LEU A 43 -14.38 -14.61 -12.35
C LEU A 43 -14.54 -15.69 -11.26
N PRO A 44 -14.10 -16.96 -11.41
CA PRO A 44 -14.27 -17.94 -10.32
C PRO A 44 -13.47 -17.59 -9.06
N ALA A 45 -12.30 -16.95 -9.22
CA ALA A 45 -11.38 -16.65 -8.12
C ALA A 45 -11.05 -15.15 -7.98
N ALA A 46 -11.28 -14.35 -9.02
CA ALA A 46 -11.00 -12.93 -9.03
C ALA A 46 -11.69 -12.12 -7.93
N PRO A 47 -12.99 -12.30 -7.62
CA PRO A 47 -13.66 -11.53 -6.58
C PRO A 47 -12.98 -11.70 -5.22
N TRP A 48 -12.51 -12.91 -4.91
CA TRP A 48 -11.79 -13.21 -3.68
C TRP A 48 -10.42 -12.54 -3.62
N LEU A 49 -9.65 -12.58 -4.71
CA LEU A 49 -8.34 -11.93 -4.78
C LEU A 49 -8.46 -10.40 -4.69
N VAL A 50 -9.42 -9.82 -5.40
CA VAL A 50 -9.71 -8.38 -5.35
C VAL A 50 -10.17 -7.96 -3.96
N ALA A 51 -11.05 -8.74 -3.31
CA ALA A 51 -11.47 -8.51 -1.94
C ALA A 51 -10.30 -8.59 -0.96
N LEU A 52 -9.42 -9.59 -1.12
CA LEU A 52 -8.24 -9.75 -0.29
C LEU A 52 -7.32 -8.53 -0.37
N VAL A 53 -7.02 -8.04 -1.58
CA VAL A 53 -6.18 -6.85 -1.77
C VAL A 53 -6.86 -5.61 -1.17
N GLY A 54 -8.15 -5.41 -1.43
CA GLY A 54 -8.92 -4.32 -0.81
C GLY A 54 -8.86 -4.37 0.71
N ALA A 55 -9.01 -5.56 1.30
CA ALA A 55 -8.93 -5.78 2.73
C ALA A 55 -7.52 -5.50 3.26
N VAL A 56 -6.46 -5.94 2.58
CA VAL A 56 -5.06 -5.66 2.98
C VAL A 56 -4.79 -4.15 2.99
N LEU A 57 -5.25 -3.41 1.98
CA LEU A 57 -5.09 -1.95 1.92
C LEU A 57 -5.85 -1.26 3.06
N LEU A 58 -7.07 -1.69 3.39
CA LEU A 58 -7.87 -1.10 4.47
C LEU A 58 -7.41 -1.54 5.87
N LEU A 59 -7.04 -2.80 6.07
CA LEU A 59 -6.65 -3.33 7.38
C LEU A 59 -5.23 -2.90 7.75
N GLY A 60 -4.31 -2.85 6.78
CA GLY A 60 -2.96 -2.32 7.00
C GLY A 60 -2.95 -0.86 7.46
N ARG A 61 -4.08 -0.14 7.35
CA ARG A 61 -4.27 1.20 7.89
C ARG A 61 -4.58 1.22 9.39
N PHE A 62 -5.39 0.30 9.89
CA PHE A 62 -5.85 0.31 11.29
C PHE A 62 -5.07 -0.65 12.18
N TRP A 63 -4.44 -1.65 11.59
CA TRP A 63 -3.77 -2.72 12.31
C TRP A 63 -2.39 -2.96 11.71
N TRP A 64 -1.35 -2.40 12.33
CA TRP A 64 0.04 -2.56 11.87
C TRP A 64 0.46 -4.05 11.73
N PRO A 65 0.07 -4.96 12.65
CA PRO A 65 0.23 -6.41 12.44
C PRO A 65 -0.59 -7.06 11.30
N ALA A 66 -1.51 -6.36 10.65
CA ALA A 66 -2.26 -6.89 9.50
C ALA A 66 -1.55 -6.59 8.17
N ASP A 67 -0.48 -5.80 8.18
CA ASP A 67 0.34 -5.54 6.98
C ASP A 67 1.27 -6.74 6.73
N ILE A 68 0.71 -7.83 6.22
CA ILE A 68 1.39 -9.13 6.08
C ILE A 68 2.61 -9.01 5.15
N PHE A 69 2.48 -8.28 4.03
CA PHE A 69 3.58 -8.12 3.08
C PHE A 69 4.71 -7.28 3.65
N ARG A 70 4.41 -6.20 4.36
CA ARG A 70 5.43 -5.37 5.00
C ARG A 70 6.14 -6.11 6.13
N GLN A 71 5.41 -6.93 6.89
CA GLN A 71 6.00 -7.81 7.89
C GLN A 71 6.88 -8.89 7.28
N PHE A 72 6.48 -9.46 6.14
CA PHE A 72 7.32 -10.41 5.41
C PHE A 72 8.60 -9.74 4.91
N ALA A 73 8.51 -8.50 4.41
CA ALA A 73 9.66 -7.69 4.06
C ALA A 73 10.64 -7.54 5.23
N TRP A 74 10.15 -7.09 6.39
CA TRP A 74 10.99 -6.84 7.56
C TRP A 74 11.51 -8.09 8.27
N ARG A 75 10.72 -9.18 8.32
CA ARG A 75 11.09 -10.38 9.07
C ARG A 75 11.89 -11.39 8.26
N VAL A 76 11.78 -11.35 6.93
CA VAL A 76 12.38 -12.38 6.06
C VAL A 76 13.30 -11.77 5.01
N LEU A 77 12.86 -10.75 4.27
CA LEU A 77 13.65 -10.19 3.16
C LEU A 77 14.76 -9.25 3.63
N GLU A 78 14.53 -8.44 4.66
CA GLU A 78 15.54 -7.54 5.23
C GLU A 78 16.67 -8.33 5.92
N PRO A 79 16.40 -9.34 6.79
CA PRO A 79 17.47 -10.12 7.43
C PRO A 79 18.26 -11.00 6.45
N SER A 80 17.63 -11.42 5.34
CA SER A 80 18.31 -12.19 4.29
C SER A 80 19.12 -11.32 3.32
N GLY A 81 19.07 -9.99 3.45
CA GLY A 81 19.79 -9.05 2.57
C GLY A 81 19.20 -8.92 1.16
N VAL A 82 18.07 -9.58 0.88
CA VAL A 82 17.41 -9.54 -0.44
C VAL A 82 16.76 -8.17 -0.70
N LEU A 83 16.22 -7.55 0.36
CA LEU A 83 15.59 -6.23 0.26
C LEU A 83 16.25 -5.26 1.25
N PRO A 84 17.30 -4.53 0.82
CA PRO A 84 17.94 -3.55 1.70
C PRO A 84 16.96 -2.42 2.05
N ARG A 85 16.87 -2.11 3.35
CA ARG A 85 16.03 -1.04 3.87
C ARG A 85 16.52 0.32 3.36
N ARG A 86 15.61 1.09 2.76
CA ARG A 86 15.86 2.45 2.29
C ARG A 86 14.86 3.38 2.95
N GLU A 87 15.35 4.36 3.68
CA GLU A 87 14.52 5.36 4.33
C GLU A 87 14.53 6.67 3.52
N ALA A 88 13.35 7.26 3.33
CA ALA A 88 13.19 8.56 2.68
C ALA A 88 12.12 9.40 3.38
N VAL A 89 12.20 10.72 3.24
CA VAL A 89 11.15 11.65 3.69
C VAL A 89 10.00 11.57 2.70
N GLU A 90 8.79 11.31 3.17
CA GLU A 90 7.60 11.13 2.33
C GLU A 90 6.35 11.70 2.99
N ASP A 91 5.41 12.21 2.18
CA ASP A 91 4.08 12.57 2.65
C ASP A 91 3.22 11.33 2.90
N HIS A 92 3.11 10.98 4.18
CA HIS A 92 2.35 9.82 4.62
C HIS A 92 0.83 10.03 4.55
N GLU A 93 0.32 11.25 4.76
CA GLU A 93 -1.12 11.48 4.87
C GLU A 93 -1.81 11.39 3.51
N THR A 94 -1.20 11.96 2.45
CA THR A 94 -1.73 11.83 1.09
C THR A 94 -1.80 10.36 0.67
N ARG A 95 -0.75 9.58 0.94
CA ARG A 95 -0.68 8.16 0.60
C ARG A 95 -1.67 7.31 1.40
N ARG A 96 -1.90 7.69 2.65
CA ARG A 96 -2.88 7.04 3.52
C ARG A 96 -4.30 7.25 2.99
N PHE A 97 -4.62 8.45 2.52
CA PHE A 97 -5.92 8.73 1.90
C PHE A 97 -6.09 7.92 0.61
N ALA A 98 -5.07 7.90 -0.26
CA ALA A 98 -5.07 7.10 -1.48
C ALA A 98 -5.28 5.59 -1.20
N ARG A 99 -4.66 5.06 -0.15
CA ARG A 99 -4.83 3.66 0.28
C ARG A 99 -6.26 3.35 0.70
N VAL A 100 -6.91 4.24 1.46
CA VAL A 100 -8.30 4.05 1.89
C VAL A 100 -9.25 4.09 0.70
N LEU A 101 -9.08 5.04 -0.21
CA LEU A 101 -9.88 5.13 -1.43
C LEU A 101 -9.69 3.90 -2.33
N GLY A 102 -8.43 3.52 -2.61
CA GLY A 102 -8.11 2.35 -3.43
C GLY A 102 -8.62 1.06 -2.81
N GLY A 103 -8.43 0.86 -1.50
CA GLY A 103 -8.93 -0.31 -0.77
C GLY A 103 -10.45 -0.40 -0.79
N GLY A 104 -11.14 0.72 -0.51
CA GLY A 104 -12.61 0.78 -0.57
C GLY A 104 -13.16 0.50 -1.96
N ALA A 105 -12.54 1.08 -3.00
CA ALA A 105 -12.91 0.83 -4.39
C ALA A 105 -12.74 -0.64 -4.79
N LEU A 106 -11.66 -1.31 -4.35
CA LEU A 106 -11.47 -2.74 -4.62
C LEU A 106 -12.48 -3.61 -3.87
N ILE A 107 -12.82 -3.31 -2.61
CA ILE A 107 -13.87 -4.04 -1.89
C ILE A 107 -15.22 -3.92 -2.60
N ALA A 108 -15.60 -2.71 -3.01
CA ALA A 108 -16.82 -2.50 -3.77
C ALA A 108 -16.77 -3.25 -5.11
N SER A 109 -15.65 -3.19 -5.81
CA SER A 109 -15.43 -3.90 -7.09
C SER A 109 -15.54 -5.40 -6.92
N ALA A 110 -14.97 -5.98 -5.86
CA ALA A 110 -15.12 -7.40 -5.57
C ALA A 110 -16.61 -7.79 -5.46
N GLY A 111 -17.40 -7.03 -4.70
CA GLY A 111 -18.84 -7.25 -4.56
C GLY A 111 -19.60 -7.20 -5.90
N LEU A 112 -19.18 -6.33 -6.82
CA LEU A 112 -19.78 -6.21 -8.16
C LEU A 112 -19.27 -7.28 -9.16
N LEU A 113 -18.10 -7.87 -8.92
CA LEU A 113 -17.60 -8.99 -9.72
C LEU A 113 -18.35 -10.31 -9.44
N TRP A 114 -18.92 -10.50 -8.24
CA TRP A 114 -19.75 -11.68 -7.93
C TRP A 114 -20.93 -11.91 -8.89
N PRO A 115 -21.74 -10.88 -9.19
CA PRO A 115 -22.78 -10.98 -10.21
C PRO A 115 -22.24 -10.96 -11.65
N GLY A 116 -20.93 -10.86 -11.86
CA GLY A 116 -20.30 -10.92 -13.20
C GLY A 116 -20.37 -9.61 -13.98
N LEU A 117 -20.32 -8.44 -13.32
CA LEU A 117 -20.32 -7.15 -14.03
C LEU A 117 -18.94 -6.87 -14.64
N ASP A 118 -18.78 -7.13 -15.94
CA ASP A 118 -17.48 -7.03 -16.62
C ASP A 118 -16.88 -5.61 -16.65
N TRP A 119 -17.69 -4.55 -16.66
CA TRP A 119 -17.16 -3.18 -16.68
C TRP A 119 -16.35 -2.82 -15.41
N VAL A 120 -16.54 -3.57 -14.32
CA VAL A 120 -15.84 -3.39 -13.04
C VAL A 120 -14.33 -3.61 -13.19
N TRP A 121 -13.91 -4.42 -14.17
CA TRP A 121 -12.50 -4.64 -14.50
C TRP A 121 -11.77 -3.34 -14.85
N VAL A 122 -12.47 -2.33 -15.37
CA VAL A 122 -11.89 -1.00 -15.63
C VAL A 122 -11.49 -0.33 -14.31
N VAL A 123 -12.34 -0.40 -13.29
CA VAL A 123 -12.06 0.18 -11.96
C VAL A 123 -10.93 -0.58 -11.27
N VAL A 124 -10.98 -1.91 -11.28
CA VAL A 124 -9.91 -2.77 -10.73
C VAL A 124 -8.57 -2.49 -11.41
N GLY A 125 -8.57 -2.40 -12.74
CA GLY A 125 -7.39 -2.09 -13.54
C GLY A 125 -6.85 -0.69 -13.25
N ALA A 126 -7.72 0.32 -13.13
CA ALA A 126 -7.32 1.68 -12.80
C ALA A 126 -6.67 1.79 -11.41
N VAL A 127 -7.23 1.10 -10.39
CA VAL A 127 -6.64 1.07 -9.05
C VAL A 127 -5.30 0.34 -9.06
N ALA A 128 -5.19 -0.81 -9.75
CA ALA A 128 -3.91 -1.51 -9.91
C ALA A 128 -2.86 -0.64 -10.60
N ALA A 129 -3.22 0.08 -11.67
CA ALA A 129 -2.33 1.00 -12.36
C ALA A 129 -1.87 2.13 -11.42
N MET A 130 -2.77 2.71 -10.63
CA MET A 130 -2.42 3.73 -9.64
C MET A 130 -1.41 3.19 -8.60
N ILE A 131 -1.67 2.01 -8.02
CA ILE A 131 -0.75 1.39 -7.04
C ILE A 131 0.61 1.09 -7.68
N PHE A 132 0.61 0.62 -8.93
CA PHE A 132 1.84 0.35 -9.68
C PHE A 132 2.64 1.62 -9.93
N LEU A 133 2.01 2.69 -10.41
CA LEU A 133 2.67 3.97 -10.64
C LEU A 133 3.26 4.52 -9.33
N ASP A 134 2.54 4.38 -8.22
CA ASP A 134 3.00 4.82 -6.90
C ASP A 134 4.19 3.99 -6.38
N ALA A 135 4.28 2.71 -6.75
CA ALA A 135 5.41 1.85 -6.42
C ALA A 135 6.63 2.12 -7.32
N ALA A 136 6.38 2.37 -8.61
CA ALA A 136 7.40 2.59 -9.62
C ALA A 136 8.08 3.96 -9.47
N PHE A 137 7.31 4.99 -9.14
CA PHE A 137 7.76 6.37 -9.08
C PHE A 137 7.72 6.90 -7.64
N ASP A 138 8.82 7.48 -7.17
CA ASP A 138 8.93 8.14 -5.86
C ASP A 138 8.29 9.55 -5.96
N TYR A 139 6.95 9.63 -5.92
CA TYR A 139 6.21 10.91 -5.85
C TYR A 139 6.13 11.50 -4.44
#